data_AF-A0A0D6ZGV6-F1
#
_entry.id   AF-A0A0D6ZGV6-F1
#
_cell.length_a   1.000
_cell.length_b   1.000
_cell.length_c   1.000
_cell.angle_alpha   90.00
_cell.angle_beta   90.00
_cell.angle_gamma   90.00
#
_symmetry.space_group_name_H-M   'P 1'
#
loop_
_entity.id
_entity.type
_entity.pdbx_description
1 polymer ?
#
loop_
_entity_poly.entity_id
_entity_poly.type
_entity_poly.pdbx_seq_one_letter_code
_entity_poly.pdbx_strand_id
1 'polypeptide(L)'
;MKRLAVLLIGGLIAISNLSASHAAATEIEFSDMNRNYWAYHEIKFLTEKDVIRGASGKFLPNRTITRLDAAVMIGRAMNLAAQGETATVPADMFVSTRGYQEVMASLEKGMFALDDGKFRPNENLTRKDMARVLTVGFGYEGTGQSTFTDVPPTFPYYSYIDAISANDVTTGYSDGTFRPDMPVNRLQFSIFLARIYSKPLEYSVKQDGITLHKVRDSEEAISLAMTYPKATVHPVSNSMVTFSEKTGDLNQTGIHNGVLIYNGAENYITFSPEFFRPYITPNGSSGTLFDSFIFLGRSYPEGEFGVHVKNNANYSDWLWYLNQTFDEAGGLNNLNEAAKGLGKTVNVYIAIPYPKMEGTFMDLEGNKHTNSMTEREKIVSWYIEQTEILWDVAAYENLHFKGYYWFSETMGHREDEKMITKISDTIHNRNRAFIYSPHATSSNFEHWKNYGFDGAYLQPNTFRLKIKDTEARLHRAFLQAQIYGSGINLEIDQYGPLQIEAGLENFKQYIDMAHRYELSGQSLIFYQGVGMVDRMIKYWNLPSYNQAYQLLGSLAY
;
A
#
# COMPACT_ATOMS: atom_id res chain seq x y z
N MET A 1 -37.84 16.61 -36.17
CA MET A 1 -38.74 17.34 -35.26
C MET A 1 -39.89 16.44 -34.80
N LYS A 2 -39.73 15.75 -33.66
CA LYS A 2 -40.84 15.30 -32.81
C LYS A 2 -40.31 15.29 -31.37
N ARG A 3 -40.82 16.22 -30.56
CA ARG A 3 -40.59 16.30 -29.11
C ARG A 3 -41.38 15.17 -28.46
N LEU A 4 -40.78 14.40 -27.55
CA LEU A 4 -41.56 13.61 -26.59
C LEU A 4 -40.95 13.76 -25.20
N ALA A 5 -41.81 14.22 -24.29
CA ALA A 5 -41.60 14.34 -22.87
C ALA A 5 -41.50 12.95 -22.23
N VAL A 6 -40.61 12.78 -21.26
CA VAL A 6 -40.55 11.58 -20.42
C VAL A 6 -41.05 11.98 -19.03
N LEU A 7 -42.15 11.32 -18.64
CA LEU A 7 -42.80 11.40 -17.34
C LEU A 7 -41.90 10.78 -16.25
N LEU A 8 -41.81 11.48 -15.12
CA LEU A 8 -41.44 10.90 -13.82
C LEU A 8 -42.54 9.94 -13.37
N ILE A 9 -42.24 8.64 -13.28
CA ILE A 9 -43.06 7.66 -12.57
C ILE A 9 -42.25 7.18 -11.37
N GLY A 10 -42.67 7.62 -10.18
CA GLY A 10 -42.19 7.09 -8.91
C GLY A 10 -42.81 5.72 -8.65
N GLY A 11 -41.97 4.69 -8.63
CA GLY A 11 -42.32 3.35 -8.18
C GLY A 11 -41.60 3.03 -6.87
N LEU A 12 -42.36 2.88 -5.78
CA LEU A 12 -41.87 2.29 -4.54
C LEU A 12 -41.51 0.81 -4.79
N ILE A 13 -40.22 0.48 -4.74
CA ILE A 13 -39.76 -0.90 -4.60
C ILE A 13 -39.41 -1.11 -3.14
N ALA A 14 -40.14 -2.02 -2.49
CA ALA A 14 -39.83 -2.50 -1.15
C ALA A 14 -38.54 -3.32 -1.20
N ILE A 15 -37.45 -2.73 -0.73
CA ILE A 15 -36.17 -3.41 -0.56
C ILE A 15 -36.26 -4.25 0.71
N SER A 16 -36.31 -5.57 0.56
CA SER A 16 -36.08 -6.51 1.65
C SER A 16 -34.61 -6.43 2.04
N ASN A 17 -34.33 -5.80 3.19
CA ASN A 17 -32.99 -5.75 3.79
C ASN A 17 -32.55 -7.16 4.20
N LEU A 18 -31.77 -7.82 3.35
CA LEU A 18 -30.86 -8.88 3.77
C LEU A 18 -29.60 -8.20 4.30
N SER A 19 -29.60 -7.91 5.60
CA SER A 19 -28.42 -7.43 6.31
C SER A 19 -27.37 -8.54 6.32
N ALA A 20 -26.43 -8.49 5.37
CA ALA A 20 -25.15 -9.15 5.53
C ALA A 20 -24.46 -8.51 6.74
N SER A 21 -24.33 -9.26 7.83
CA SER A 21 -23.56 -8.84 9.00
C SER A 21 -22.09 -8.73 8.59
N HIS A 22 -21.69 -7.55 8.15
CA HIS A 22 -20.28 -7.16 8.23
C HIS A 22 -19.94 -7.16 9.71
N ALA A 23 -19.02 -8.04 10.13
CA ALA A 23 -18.43 -7.94 11.45
C ALA A 23 -17.79 -6.55 11.56
N ALA A 24 -18.45 -5.63 12.27
CA ALA A 24 -17.92 -4.31 12.50
C ALA A 24 -16.57 -4.46 13.21
N ALA A 25 -15.51 -3.87 12.63
CA ALA A 25 -14.22 -3.79 13.29
C ALA A 25 -14.42 -3.14 14.67
N THR A 26 -14.01 -3.83 15.73
CA THR A 26 -14.21 -3.40 17.12
C THR A 26 -13.60 -2.01 17.31
N GLU A 27 -14.43 -1.03 17.67
CA GLU A 27 -13.93 0.31 18.00
C GLU A 27 -13.14 0.29 19.31
N ILE A 28 -12.13 1.15 19.43
CA ILE A 28 -11.46 1.37 20.72
C ILE A 28 -12.46 1.99 21.71
N GLU A 29 -12.66 1.37 22.87
CA GLU A 29 -13.59 1.84 23.92
C GLU A 29 -13.00 2.91 24.88
N PHE A 30 -11.85 3.52 24.56
CA PHE A 30 -11.26 4.53 25.43
C PHE A 30 -11.98 5.88 25.27
N SER A 31 -12.61 6.33 26.34
CA SER A 31 -13.38 7.59 26.38
C SER A 31 -12.59 8.85 26.03
N ASP A 32 -11.26 8.80 26.12
CA ASP A 32 -10.34 9.90 25.82
C ASP A 32 -9.65 9.77 24.44
N MET A 33 -10.01 8.77 23.62
CA MET A 33 -9.50 8.55 22.26
C MET A 33 -10.65 8.46 21.26
N ASN A 34 -10.52 9.13 20.11
CA ASN A 34 -11.48 9.02 19.00
C ASN A 34 -10.75 8.75 17.68
N ARG A 35 -11.48 8.35 16.63
CA ARG A 35 -10.92 8.00 15.31
C ARG A 35 -10.08 9.13 14.67
N ASN A 36 -10.31 10.39 15.04
CA ASN A 36 -9.57 11.54 14.52
C ASN A 36 -8.28 11.83 15.31
N TYR A 37 -8.02 11.10 16.40
CA TYR A 37 -6.78 11.22 17.14
C TYR A 37 -5.61 10.68 16.30
N TRP A 38 -4.54 11.46 16.18
CA TRP A 38 -3.45 11.18 15.22
C TRP A 38 -2.74 9.84 15.43
N ALA A 39 -2.77 9.30 16.65
CA ALA A 39 -2.18 8.00 16.99
C ALA A 39 -3.23 6.91 17.21
N TYR A 40 -4.47 7.11 16.72
CA TYR A 40 -5.57 6.19 16.95
C TYR A 40 -5.25 4.78 16.44
N HIS A 41 -4.63 4.66 15.26
CA HIS A 41 -4.33 3.38 14.64
C HIS A 41 -3.27 2.58 15.42
N GLU A 42 -2.22 3.23 15.91
CA GLU A 42 -1.17 2.60 16.74
C GLU A 42 -1.73 2.11 18.07
N ILE A 43 -2.60 2.92 18.70
CA ILE A 43 -3.25 2.54 19.96
C ILE A 43 -4.24 1.42 19.72
N LYS A 44 -5.02 1.46 18.62
CA LYS A 44 -5.94 0.38 18.22
C LYS A 44 -5.17 -0.92 18.07
N PHE A 45 -4.10 -0.89 17.28
CA PHE A 45 -3.24 -2.03 17.01
C PHE A 45 -2.73 -2.68 18.31
N LEU A 46 -2.11 -1.89 19.19
CA LEU A 46 -1.58 -2.42 20.45
C LEU A 46 -2.67 -2.85 21.45
N THR A 47 -3.89 -2.31 21.34
CA THR A 47 -5.04 -2.74 22.16
C THR A 47 -5.59 -4.08 21.67
N GLU A 48 -5.73 -4.25 20.35
CA GLU A 48 -6.16 -5.51 19.72
C GLU A 48 -5.17 -6.66 19.97
N LYS A 49 -3.89 -6.33 20.17
CA LYS A 49 -2.83 -7.28 20.55
C LYS A 49 -2.68 -7.46 22.07
N ASP A 50 -3.60 -6.93 22.87
CA ASP A 50 -3.64 -7.02 24.34
C ASP A 50 -2.39 -6.46 25.07
N VAL A 51 -1.60 -5.63 24.38
CA VAL A 51 -0.47 -4.91 24.96
C VAL A 51 -0.98 -3.76 25.83
N ILE A 52 -1.98 -3.04 25.34
CA ILE A 52 -2.60 -1.87 25.99
C ILE A 52 -4.01 -2.25 26.46
N ARG A 53 -4.30 -2.02 27.75
CA ARG A 53 -5.65 -2.22 28.33
C ARG A 53 -6.30 -0.95 28.89
N GLY A 54 -5.57 0.17 28.90
CA GLY A 54 -5.99 1.41 29.56
C GLY A 54 -6.18 1.28 31.07
N ALA A 55 -6.82 2.28 31.68
CA ALA A 55 -7.21 2.32 33.08
C ALA A 55 -8.58 2.98 33.21
N SER A 56 -9.56 2.28 33.81
CA SER A 56 -10.93 2.78 34.03
C SER A 56 -11.60 3.36 32.76
N GLY A 57 -11.46 2.66 31.63
CA GLY A 57 -12.04 3.10 30.34
C GLY A 57 -11.31 4.30 29.69
N LYS A 58 -10.08 4.61 30.11
CA LYS A 58 -9.24 5.67 29.53
C LYS A 58 -7.87 5.15 29.10
N PHE A 59 -7.34 5.69 28.02
CA PHE A 59 -5.97 5.42 27.56
C PHE A 59 -4.93 6.20 28.38
N LEU A 60 -5.22 7.47 28.73
CA LEU A 60 -4.34 8.40 29.44
C LEU A 60 -3.05 8.75 28.65
N PRO A 61 -3.17 9.37 27.45
CA PRO A 61 -2.04 9.57 26.52
C PRO A 61 -0.89 10.41 27.09
N ASN A 62 -1.21 11.44 27.87
CA ASN A 62 -0.23 12.40 28.41
C ASN A 62 0.38 11.93 29.75
N ARG A 63 -0.07 10.80 30.31
CA ARG A 63 0.49 10.27 31.55
C ARG A 63 1.91 9.79 31.28
N THR A 64 2.89 10.27 32.04
CA THR A 64 4.25 9.73 32.01
C THR A 64 4.24 8.24 32.32
N ILE A 65 5.00 7.46 31.56
CA ILE A 65 5.09 6.01 31.78
C ILE A 65 6.11 5.71 32.86
N THR A 66 5.76 4.82 33.78
CA THR A 66 6.69 4.30 34.79
C THR A 66 7.56 3.19 34.21
N ARG A 67 8.67 2.88 34.86
CA ARG A 67 9.52 1.72 34.53
C ARG A 67 8.72 0.42 34.55
N LEU A 68 7.83 0.25 35.52
CA LEU A 68 6.92 -0.91 35.59
C LEU A 68 5.95 -0.95 34.41
N ASP A 69 5.27 0.16 34.11
CA ASP A 69 4.33 0.23 32.99
C ASP A 69 5.04 -0.14 31.67
N ALA A 70 6.26 0.34 31.45
CA ALA A 70 7.06 0.05 30.27
C ALA A 70 7.48 -1.43 30.20
N ALA A 71 7.96 -2.01 31.31
CA ALA A 71 8.31 -3.42 31.40
C ALA A 71 7.11 -4.32 31.11
N VAL A 72 5.92 -3.99 31.65
CA VAL A 72 4.67 -4.72 31.37
C VAL A 72 4.29 -4.63 29.90
N MET A 73 4.33 -3.43 29.31
CA MET A 73 3.96 -3.25 27.91
C MET A 73 4.91 -4.00 26.98
N ILE A 74 6.24 -3.89 27.19
CA ILE A 74 7.20 -4.60 26.32
C ILE A 74 7.22 -6.11 26.58
N GLY A 75 7.01 -6.54 27.83
CA GLY A 75 6.90 -7.94 28.20
C GLY A 75 5.73 -8.63 27.50
N ARG A 76 4.55 -8.01 27.51
CA ARG A 76 3.39 -8.47 26.73
C ARG A 76 3.67 -8.46 25.24
N ALA A 77 4.28 -7.38 24.76
CA ALA A 77 4.56 -7.20 23.35
C ALA A 77 5.43 -8.32 22.77
N MET A 78 6.48 -8.69 23.49
CA MET A 78 7.41 -9.75 23.12
C MET A 78 6.95 -11.14 23.57
N ASN A 79 5.78 -11.26 24.23
CA ASN A 79 5.32 -12.47 24.91
C ASN A 79 6.41 -13.10 25.80
N LEU A 80 7.06 -12.27 26.62
CA LEU A 80 8.14 -12.70 27.50
C LEU A 80 7.61 -13.63 28.59
N ALA A 81 8.18 -14.83 28.66
CA ALA A 81 8.11 -15.67 29.84
C ALA A 81 9.46 -15.58 30.57
N ALA A 82 9.43 -15.41 31.89
CA ALA A 82 10.62 -15.56 32.70
C ALA A 82 11.07 -17.02 32.59
N GLN A 83 12.29 -17.27 32.11
CA GLN A 83 12.83 -18.62 32.10
C GLN A 83 13.38 -18.85 33.51
N GLY A 84 12.71 -19.74 34.23
CA GLY A 84 13.05 -20.03 35.61
C GLY A 84 14.54 -20.35 35.75
N GLU A 85 15.13 -19.82 36.83
CA GLU A 85 16.52 -20.04 37.28
C GLU A 85 17.52 -18.99 36.74
N THR A 86 17.64 -17.83 37.41
CA THR A 86 18.89 -17.09 37.77
C THR A 86 18.78 -15.56 37.84
N ALA A 87 17.65 -14.92 37.47
CA ALA A 87 17.55 -13.47 37.58
C ALA A 87 17.51 -12.98 39.04
N THR A 88 18.45 -12.08 39.42
CA THR A 88 18.46 -11.40 40.72
C THR A 88 17.13 -10.71 40.97
N VAL A 89 16.42 -11.11 42.03
CA VAL A 89 15.14 -10.50 42.40
C VAL A 89 15.39 -9.09 42.94
N PRO A 90 14.77 -8.04 42.37
CA PRO A 90 14.89 -6.68 42.88
C PRO A 90 14.32 -6.56 44.29
N ALA A 91 15.00 -5.81 45.16
CA ALA A 91 14.60 -5.66 46.56
C ALA A 91 13.23 -4.97 46.77
N ASP A 92 12.71 -4.30 45.74
CA ASP A 92 11.45 -3.55 45.73
C ASP A 92 10.38 -4.17 44.81
N MET A 93 10.56 -5.44 44.44
CA MET A 93 9.61 -6.21 43.62
C MET A 93 9.22 -7.51 44.34
N PHE A 94 7.93 -7.85 44.31
CA PHE A 94 7.39 -9.05 44.93
C PHE A 94 6.63 -9.86 43.88
N VAL A 95 6.55 -11.18 44.06
CA VAL A 95 5.80 -12.08 43.14
C VAL A 95 4.33 -11.65 42.99
N SER A 96 3.75 -11.03 44.02
CA SER A 96 2.40 -10.47 44.01
C SER A 96 2.28 -9.11 43.29
N THR A 97 3.38 -8.43 42.99
CA THR A 97 3.38 -7.18 42.23
C THR A 97 2.87 -7.45 40.83
N ARG A 98 1.84 -6.71 40.41
CA ARG A 98 1.35 -6.77 39.03
C ARG A 98 2.50 -6.41 38.08
N GLY A 99 2.75 -7.27 37.09
CA GLY A 99 3.85 -7.08 36.15
C GLY A 99 5.17 -7.70 36.58
N TYR A 100 5.21 -8.46 37.69
CA TYR A 100 6.43 -9.07 38.21
C TYR A 100 7.14 -9.95 37.18
N GLN A 101 6.39 -10.79 36.46
CA GLN A 101 6.98 -11.70 35.46
C GLN A 101 7.62 -10.93 34.30
N GLU A 102 6.94 -9.91 33.80
CA GLU A 102 7.44 -9.04 32.74
C GLU A 102 8.69 -8.26 33.19
N VAL A 103 8.71 -7.77 34.42
CA VAL A 103 9.89 -7.12 35.01
C VAL A 103 11.07 -8.11 35.08
N MET A 104 10.86 -9.29 35.66
CA MET A 104 11.91 -10.30 35.79
C MET A 104 12.48 -10.72 34.43
N ALA A 105 11.62 -11.01 33.45
CA ALA A 105 12.06 -11.41 32.11
C ALA A 105 12.79 -10.27 31.38
N SER A 106 12.38 -9.01 31.58
CA SER A 106 13.07 -7.85 30.99
C SER A 106 14.44 -7.58 31.62
N LEU A 107 14.62 -7.88 32.92
CA LEU A 107 15.90 -7.82 33.62
C LEU A 107 16.84 -8.93 33.17
N GLU A 108 16.32 -10.16 33.03
CA GLU A 108 17.05 -11.31 32.49
C GLU A 108 17.62 -11.02 31.09
N LYS A 109 16.82 -10.35 30.25
CA LYS A 109 17.25 -9.89 28.91
C LYS A 109 18.16 -8.67 28.93
N GLY A 110 18.42 -8.05 30.09
CA GLY A 110 19.27 -6.86 30.22
C GLY A 110 18.64 -5.56 29.69
N MET A 111 17.34 -5.58 29.38
CA MET A 111 16.60 -4.43 28.85
C MET A 111 16.50 -3.32 29.89
N PHE A 112 16.29 -3.72 31.15
CA PHE A 112 16.37 -2.86 32.32
C PHE A 112 17.59 -3.22 33.16
N ALA A 113 18.09 -2.26 33.94
CA ALA A 113 19.08 -2.51 34.98
C ALA A 113 18.51 -2.16 36.36
N LEU A 114 19.06 -2.84 37.37
CA LEU A 114 18.87 -2.48 38.76
C LEU A 114 19.76 -1.29 39.11
N ASP A 115 19.27 -0.47 40.03
CA ASP A 115 20.04 0.56 40.70
C ASP A 115 20.00 0.28 42.20
N ASP A 116 21.18 0.05 42.79
CA ASP A 116 21.34 -0.36 44.19
C ASP A 116 20.44 -1.56 44.58
N GLY A 117 20.41 -2.59 43.72
CA GLY A 117 19.60 -3.80 43.91
C GLY A 117 18.08 -3.60 43.76
N LYS A 118 17.61 -2.41 43.37
CA LYS A 118 16.20 -2.08 43.18
C LYS A 118 15.84 -1.86 41.71
N PHE A 119 14.62 -2.22 41.34
CA PHE A 119 14.07 -1.97 40.01
C PHE A 119 13.49 -0.56 39.86
N ARG A 120 12.99 0.04 40.96
CA ARG A 120 12.34 1.35 41.02
C ARG A 120 11.07 1.42 40.15
N PRO A 121 10.04 0.60 40.42
CA PRO A 121 8.90 0.40 39.53
C PRO A 121 8.07 1.67 39.25
N ASN A 122 8.04 2.62 40.20
CA ASN A 122 7.25 3.83 40.11
C ASN A 122 8.00 5.04 39.53
N GLU A 123 9.29 4.90 39.25
CA GLU A 123 10.04 5.98 38.61
C GLU A 123 9.68 6.10 37.13
N ASN A 124 9.75 7.32 36.62
CA ASN A 124 9.46 7.62 35.23
C ASN A 124 10.54 7.04 34.32
N LEU A 125 10.14 6.51 33.17
CA LEU A 125 11.08 6.09 32.14
C LEU A 125 11.55 7.30 31.34
N THR A 126 12.86 7.53 31.27
CA THR A 126 13.45 8.57 30.42
C THR A 126 13.59 8.10 28.98
N ARG A 127 13.77 9.02 28.03
CA ARG A 127 13.96 8.70 26.60
C ARG A 127 15.22 7.88 26.33
N LYS A 128 16.33 8.12 27.04
CA LYS A 128 17.55 7.31 26.93
C LYS A 128 17.34 5.89 27.47
N ASP A 129 16.61 5.75 28.57
CA ASP A 129 16.29 4.42 29.13
C ASP A 129 15.38 3.65 28.20
N MET A 130 14.37 4.32 27.62
CA MET A 130 13.54 3.74 26.57
C MET A 130 14.38 3.29 25.36
N ALA A 131 15.33 4.10 24.89
CA ALA A 131 16.20 3.72 23.77
C ALA A 131 16.97 2.43 24.08
N ARG A 132 17.52 2.30 25.29
CA ARG A 132 18.15 1.06 25.74
C ARG A 132 17.17 -0.12 25.76
N VAL A 133 16.00 0.06 26.38
CA VAL A 133 14.97 -0.99 26.51
C VAL A 133 14.59 -1.54 25.14
N LEU A 134 14.34 -0.66 24.17
CA LEU A 134 14.00 -1.05 22.81
C LEU A 134 15.19 -1.68 22.08
N THR A 135 16.37 -1.06 22.14
CA THR A 135 17.57 -1.58 21.45
C THR A 135 17.94 -2.97 21.95
N VAL A 136 17.98 -3.19 23.26
CA VAL A 136 18.32 -4.49 23.84
C VAL A 136 17.21 -5.51 23.60
N GLY A 137 15.94 -5.10 23.74
CA GLY A 137 14.79 -6.00 23.53
C GLY A 137 14.73 -6.55 22.12
N PHE A 138 14.95 -5.70 21.12
CA PHE A 138 14.87 -6.08 19.70
C PHE A 138 16.23 -6.40 19.07
N GLY A 139 17.31 -6.20 19.83
CA GLY A 139 18.69 -6.36 19.37
C GLY A 139 19.00 -5.55 18.12
N TYR A 140 18.61 -4.26 18.15
CA TYR A 140 18.92 -3.30 17.10
C TYR A 140 20.39 -2.91 17.15
N GLU A 141 20.94 -2.64 15.98
CA GLU A 141 22.30 -2.13 15.80
C GLU A 141 22.26 -0.72 15.22
N GLY A 142 23.25 0.07 15.60
CA GLY A 142 23.44 1.44 15.13
C GLY A 142 24.42 1.52 13.97
N THR A 143 24.37 2.63 13.23
CA THR A 143 25.30 2.93 12.12
C THR A 143 26.41 3.89 12.53
N GLY A 144 26.34 4.46 13.73
CA GLY A 144 27.23 5.51 14.22
C GLY A 144 27.03 6.84 13.49
N GLN A 145 25.86 7.08 12.91
CA GLN A 145 25.56 8.26 12.10
C GLN A 145 24.43 9.13 12.66
N SER A 146 24.00 8.89 13.90
CA SER A 146 23.03 9.73 14.59
C SER A 146 23.41 11.22 14.51
N THR A 147 22.46 12.02 14.06
CA THR A 147 22.62 13.47 13.84
C THR A 147 22.07 14.33 14.98
N PHE A 148 21.61 13.71 16.08
CA PHE A 148 21.06 14.45 17.22
C PHE A 148 22.11 15.34 17.89
N THR A 149 21.82 16.63 17.97
CA THR A 149 22.76 17.65 18.44
C THR A 149 23.08 17.57 19.94
N ASP A 150 22.19 16.96 20.73
CA ASP A 150 22.30 16.76 22.17
C ASP A 150 22.75 15.33 22.56
N VAL A 151 23.15 14.50 21.58
CA VAL A 151 23.63 13.14 21.79
C VAL A 151 24.96 12.93 21.05
N PRO A 152 26.08 13.47 21.57
CA PRO A 152 27.38 13.28 20.95
C PRO A 152 27.83 11.80 21.02
N PRO A 153 28.75 11.34 20.13
CA PRO A 153 29.29 9.97 20.18
C PRO A 153 29.91 9.54 21.52
N THR A 154 30.32 10.49 22.36
CA THR A 154 30.84 10.24 23.71
C THR A 154 29.75 10.04 24.77
N PHE A 155 28.49 10.27 24.44
CA PHE A 155 27.37 10.09 25.37
C PHE A 155 27.17 8.61 25.70
N PRO A 156 27.03 8.20 26.97
CA PRO A 156 26.96 6.78 27.35
C PRO A 156 25.83 5.97 26.70
N TYR A 157 24.74 6.62 26.30
CA TYR A 157 23.61 5.99 25.62
C TYR A 157 23.61 6.20 24.09
N TYR A 158 24.70 6.74 23.53
CA TYR A 158 24.79 7.06 22.11
C TYR A 158 24.43 5.85 21.23
N SER A 159 25.03 4.68 21.49
CA SER A 159 24.79 3.48 20.67
C SER A 159 23.34 3.03 20.67
N TYR A 160 22.63 3.13 21.80
CA TYR A 160 21.22 2.78 21.88
C TYR A 160 20.33 3.77 21.12
N ILE A 161 20.64 5.07 21.25
CA ILE A 161 19.87 6.13 20.57
C ILE A 161 20.12 6.07 19.07
N ASP A 162 21.36 5.84 18.66
CA ASP A 162 21.77 5.65 17.28
C ASP A 162 21.09 4.42 16.66
N ALA A 163 21.03 3.29 17.37
CA ALA A 163 20.34 2.08 16.92
C ALA A 163 18.85 2.32 16.64
N ILE A 164 18.10 2.93 17.56
CA ILE A 164 16.68 3.22 17.32
C ILE A 164 16.46 4.31 16.25
N SER A 165 17.45 5.18 16.02
CA SER A 165 17.39 6.15 14.92
C SER A 165 17.64 5.48 13.56
N ALA A 166 18.64 4.60 13.48
CA ALA A 166 19.00 3.88 12.27
C ALA A 166 17.90 2.92 11.79
N ASN A 167 17.05 2.46 12.71
CA ASN A 167 15.94 1.54 12.43
C ASN A 167 14.57 2.26 12.32
N ASP A 168 14.57 3.57 12.06
CA ASP A 168 13.36 4.41 11.90
C ASP A 168 12.37 4.38 13.07
N VAL A 169 12.81 4.01 14.26
CA VAL A 169 11.95 4.01 15.45
C VAL A 169 11.75 5.45 15.93
N THR A 170 12.78 6.29 15.84
CA THR A 170 12.75 7.72 16.23
C THR A 170 13.35 8.63 15.17
N THR A 171 12.75 9.81 15.00
CA THR A 171 13.29 10.93 14.18
C THR A 171 13.78 12.10 15.04
N GLY A 172 13.66 11.99 16.37
CA GLY A 172 13.87 13.11 17.28
C GLY A 172 12.84 14.23 17.14
N TYR A 173 13.19 15.39 17.66
CA TYR A 173 12.38 16.61 17.58
C TYR A 173 12.77 17.44 16.36
N SER A 174 11.87 18.33 15.93
CA SER A 174 12.08 19.21 14.76
C SER A 174 13.27 20.17 14.88
N ASP A 175 13.77 20.37 16.11
CA ASP A 175 14.97 21.18 16.41
C ASP A 175 16.28 20.36 16.30
N GLY A 176 16.21 19.09 15.88
CA GLY A 176 17.37 18.22 15.75
C GLY A 176 17.87 17.63 17.08
N THR A 177 17.05 17.66 18.13
CA THR A 177 17.38 17.06 19.45
C THR A 177 16.70 15.71 19.67
N PHE A 178 17.28 14.86 20.53
CA PHE A 178 16.66 13.64 21.03
C PHE A 178 16.01 13.82 22.40
N ARG A 179 16.56 14.70 23.26
CA ARG A 179 16.15 14.97 24.65
C ARG A 179 16.24 13.74 25.57
N PRO A 180 17.45 13.18 25.79
CA PRO A 180 17.64 11.87 26.44
C PRO A 180 17.06 11.78 27.86
N ASP A 181 17.11 12.85 28.65
CA ASP A 181 16.65 12.84 30.05
C ASP A 181 15.16 13.17 30.22
N MET A 182 14.46 13.54 29.13
CA MET A 182 13.04 13.84 29.21
C MET A 182 12.23 12.55 29.48
N PRO A 183 11.27 12.56 30.43
CA PRO A 183 10.37 11.44 30.63
C PRO A 183 9.50 11.16 29.39
N VAL A 184 9.26 9.88 29.11
CA VAL A 184 8.40 9.43 28.01
C VAL A 184 6.96 9.34 28.50
N ASN A 185 6.02 9.86 27.73
CA ASN A 185 4.60 9.64 28.02
C ASN A 185 4.08 8.33 27.40
N ARG A 186 2.94 7.86 27.92
CA ARG A 186 2.33 6.60 27.51
C ARG A 186 2.04 6.54 26.01
N LEU A 187 1.62 7.66 25.42
CA LEU A 187 1.39 7.78 23.99
C LEU A 187 2.68 7.54 23.18
N GLN A 188 3.75 8.26 23.51
CA GLN A 188 5.04 8.15 22.84
C GLN A 188 5.57 6.71 22.90
N PHE A 189 5.58 6.10 24.08
CA PHE A 189 6.04 4.71 24.23
C PHE A 189 5.21 3.72 23.40
N SER A 190 3.89 3.92 23.33
CA SER A 190 3.00 3.09 22.51
C SER A 190 3.32 3.23 21.02
N ILE A 191 3.59 4.43 20.53
CA ILE A 191 3.93 4.67 19.12
C ILE A 191 5.27 4.00 18.77
N PHE A 192 6.28 4.11 19.64
CA PHE A 192 7.56 3.42 19.41
C PHE A 192 7.39 1.91 19.32
N LEU A 193 6.62 1.29 20.22
CA LEU A 193 6.34 -0.14 20.15
C LEU A 193 5.54 -0.52 18.90
N ALA A 194 4.51 0.25 18.55
CA ALA A 194 3.70 -0.02 17.37
C ALA A 194 4.54 0.02 16.09
N ARG A 195 5.43 1.01 15.95
CA ARG A 195 6.33 1.14 14.79
C ARG A 195 7.30 -0.02 14.65
N ILE A 196 7.80 -0.54 15.76
CA ILE A 196 8.70 -1.71 15.78
C ILE A 196 7.95 -2.94 15.26
N TYR A 197 6.77 -3.21 15.82
CA TYR A 197 6.04 -4.44 15.52
C TYR A 197 5.25 -4.42 14.22
N SER A 198 4.91 -3.24 13.69
CA SER A 198 4.25 -3.12 12.40
C SER A 198 5.17 -3.46 11.22
N LYS A 199 6.48 -3.56 11.47
CA LYS A 199 7.49 -4.00 10.49
C LYS A 199 8.01 -5.41 10.84
N PRO A 200 8.50 -6.17 9.85
CA PRO A 200 9.26 -7.38 10.12
C PRO A 200 10.52 -7.05 10.93
N LEU A 201 10.84 -7.91 11.89
CA LEU A 201 12.07 -7.79 12.71
C LEU A 201 13.20 -8.67 12.19
N GLU A 202 12.85 -9.64 11.35
CA GLU A 202 13.75 -10.59 10.72
C GLU A 202 13.26 -10.86 9.30
N TYR A 203 14.22 -11.23 8.45
CA TYR A 203 14.02 -11.56 7.05
C TYR A 203 14.68 -12.91 6.79
N SER A 204 14.00 -13.76 6.02
CA SER A 204 14.53 -15.05 5.61
C SER A 204 14.91 -15.01 4.14
N VAL A 205 16.11 -15.50 3.83
CA VAL A 205 16.54 -15.78 2.45
C VAL A 205 16.21 -17.23 2.18
N LYS A 206 15.43 -17.49 1.14
CA LYS A 206 14.99 -18.84 0.78
C LYS A 206 15.40 -19.21 -0.64
N GLN A 207 15.63 -20.49 -0.86
CA GLN A 207 15.80 -21.09 -2.19
C GLN A 207 15.00 -22.39 -2.22
N ASP A 208 14.12 -22.54 -3.21
CA ASP A 208 13.24 -23.71 -3.37
C ASP A 208 12.46 -24.07 -2.08
N GLY A 209 11.98 -23.04 -1.37
CA GLY A 209 11.26 -23.17 -0.10
C GLY A 209 12.13 -23.42 1.14
N ILE A 210 13.44 -23.63 0.98
CA ILE A 210 14.38 -23.88 2.09
C ILE A 210 14.97 -22.55 2.56
N THR A 211 14.90 -22.27 3.86
CA THR A 211 15.57 -21.12 4.48
C THR A 211 17.08 -21.33 4.53
N LEU A 212 17.83 -20.48 3.81
CA LEU A 212 19.29 -20.44 3.79
C LEU A 212 19.85 -19.55 4.89
N HIS A 213 19.24 -18.36 5.06
CA HIS A 213 19.68 -17.35 6.03
C HIS A 213 18.48 -16.75 6.77
N LYS A 214 18.73 -16.29 7.99
CA LYS A 214 17.84 -15.38 8.73
C LYS A 214 18.68 -14.22 9.26
N VAL A 215 18.31 -13.01 8.88
CA VAL A 215 19.02 -11.78 9.24
C VAL A 215 18.02 -10.71 9.69
N ARG A 216 18.49 -9.65 10.35
CA ARG A 216 17.63 -8.58 10.89
C ARG A 216 17.50 -7.38 9.97
N ASP A 217 18.41 -7.23 9.02
CA ASP A 217 18.40 -6.16 8.04
C ASP A 217 17.90 -6.65 6.67
N SER A 218 16.96 -5.91 6.07
CA SER A 218 16.39 -6.31 4.78
C SER A 218 17.37 -6.16 3.63
N GLU A 219 18.26 -5.17 3.65
CA GLU A 219 19.25 -4.96 2.59
C GLU A 219 20.37 -5.99 2.65
N GLU A 220 20.74 -6.45 3.85
CA GLU A 220 21.58 -7.63 4.04
C GLU A 220 20.92 -8.88 3.46
N ALA A 221 19.63 -9.11 3.76
CA ALA A 221 18.88 -10.25 3.23
C ALA A 221 18.84 -10.23 1.69
N ILE A 222 18.60 -9.06 1.10
CA ILE A 222 18.58 -8.87 -0.35
C ILE A 222 19.97 -9.11 -0.96
N SER A 223 21.01 -8.55 -0.34
CA SER A 223 22.39 -8.77 -0.77
C SER A 223 22.76 -10.24 -0.75
N LEU A 224 22.36 -10.97 0.30
CA LEU A 224 22.54 -12.41 0.41
C LEU A 224 21.74 -13.16 -0.66
N ALA A 225 20.46 -12.84 -0.87
CA ALA A 225 19.62 -13.48 -1.87
C ALA A 225 20.25 -13.41 -3.27
N MET A 226 20.81 -12.25 -3.65
CA MET A 226 21.48 -12.07 -4.94
C MET A 226 22.76 -12.91 -5.12
N THR A 227 23.29 -13.53 -4.04
CA THR A 227 24.40 -14.50 -4.14
C THR A 227 23.94 -15.93 -4.44
N TYR A 228 22.64 -16.22 -4.33
CA TYR A 228 22.05 -17.53 -4.56
C TYR A 228 21.12 -17.53 -5.77
N PRO A 229 21.27 -18.47 -6.72
CA PRO A 229 20.39 -18.56 -7.89
C PRO A 229 18.92 -18.69 -7.49
N LYS A 230 18.08 -17.80 -8.01
CA LYS A 230 16.62 -17.79 -7.79
C LYS A 230 16.16 -17.67 -6.34
N ALA A 231 17.04 -17.25 -5.44
CA ALA A 231 16.62 -17.04 -4.05
C ALA A 231 15.63 -15.88 -3.93
N THR A 232 14.87 -15.91 -2.85
CA THR A 232 13.85 -14.92 -2.49
C THR A 232 14.06 -14.44 -1.07
N VAL A 233 13.54 -13.25 -0.77
CA VAL A 233 13.54 -12.66 0.57
C VAL A 233 12.11 -12.59 1.06
N HIS A 234 11.86 -13.06 2.28
CA HIS A 234 10.54 -13.06 2.90
C HIS A 234 10.57 -12.44 4.30
N PRO A 235 9.54 -11.68 4.69
CA PRO A 235 9.41 -11.17 6.05
C PRO A 235 9.13 -12.32 7.02
N VAL A 236 9.73 -12.27 8.21
CA VAL A 236 9.47 -13.26 9.27
C VAL A 236 8.42 -12.70 10.23
N SER A 237 7.38 -13.48 10.48
CA SER A 237 6.32 -13.16 11.45
C SER A 237 6.90 -12.94 12.85
N ASN A 238 6.38 -11.93 13.54
CA ASN A 238 6.75 -11.62 14.92
C ASN A 238 5.60 -11.96 15.88
N SER A 239 5.76 -11.66 17.18
CA SER A 239 4.76 -11.99 18.21
C SER A 239 3.41 -11.27 18.04
N MET A 240 3.33 -10.21 17.22
CA MET A 240 2.11 -9.43 17.00
C MET A 240 1.57 -9.53 15.58
N VAL A 241 2.45 -9.63 14.58
CA VAL A 241 2.10 -9.54 13.17
C VAL A 241 2.52 -10.81 12.46
N THR A 242 1.53 -11.45 11.84
CA THR A 242 1.75 -12.51 10.86
C THR A 242 2.01 -11.86 9.52
N PHE A 243 3.20 -12.05 8.98
CA PHE A 243 3.53 -11.65 7.62
C PHE A 243 3.35 -12.84 6.69
N SER A 244 2.77 -12.57 5.53
CA SER A 244 2.62 -13.56 4.47
C SER A 244 3.94 -13.71 3.70
N GLU A 245 4.26 -14.94 3.29
CA GLU A 245 5.33 -15.20 2.33
C GLU A 245 4.86 -15.03 0.87
N LYS A 246 3.56 -14.82 0.68
CA LYS A 246 2.94 -14.43 -0.59
C LYS A 246 2.55 -12.95 -0.55
N THR A 247 2.40 -12.34 -1.71
CA THR A 247 1.82 -11.00 -1.83
C THR A 247 0.35 -10.97 -1.38
N GLY A 248 -0.27 -9.80 -1.42
CA GLY A 248 -1.64 -9.61 -0.98
C GLY A 248 -2.66 -10.49 -1.68
N ASP A 249 -3.53 -11.11 -0.89
CA ASP A 249 -4.82 -11.61 -1.38
C ASP A 249 -5.73 -10.41 -1.69
N LEU A 250 -5.83 -10.05 -2.97
CA LEU A 250 -6.69 -8.96 -3.45
C LEU A 250 -7.91 -9.51 -4.21
N ASN A 251 -8.40 -10.70 -3.88
CA ASN A 251 -9.54 -11.34 -4.54
C ASN A 251 -10.79 -10.44 -4.56
N GLN A 252 -10.96 -9.55 -3.57
CA GLN A 252 -12.06 -8.57 -3.52
C GLN A 252 -12.06 -7.58 -4.69
N THR A 253 -10.90 -7.32 -5.29
CA THR A 253 -10.81 -6.51 -6.52
C THR A 253 -11.29 -7.28 -7.75
N GLY A 254 -11.36 -8.61 -7.68
CA GLY A 254 -11.63 -9.46 -8.84
C GLY A 254 -10.53 -9.42 -9.91
N ILE A 255 -9.35 -8.86 -9.61
CA ILE A 255 -8.22 -8.81 -10.52
C ILE A 255 -7.30 -10.01 -10.25
N HIS A 256 -7.19 -10.87 -11.24
CA HIS A 256 -6.14 -11.89 -11.31
C HIS A 256 -4.96 -11.35 -12.09
N ASN A 257 -5.24 -10.92 -13.34
CA ASN A 257 -4.31 -10.28 -14.25
C ASN A 257 -4.99 -9.06 -14.88
N GLY A 258 -4.63 -7.87 -14.41
CA GLY A 258 -5.12 -6.61 -14.94
C GLY A 258 -4.18 -5.98 -15.97
N VAL A 259 -4.71 -5.20 -16.89
CA VAL A 259 -3.88 -4.41 -17.83
C VAL A 259 -4.34 -2.97 -17.89
N LEU A 260 -3.39 -2.05 -17.86
CA LEU A 260 -3.63 -0.63 -18.05
C LEU A 260 -3.76 -0.32 -19.54
N ILE A 261 -4.84 0.39 -19.89
CA ILE A 261 -5.17 0.80 -21.25
C ILE A 261 -5.38 2.31 -21.26
N TYR A 262 -4.59 3.02 -22.04
CA TYR A 262 -4.89 4.42 -22.34
C TYR A 262 -6.19 4.51 -23.12
N ASN A 263 -7.07 5.45 -22.79
CA ASN A 263 -8.38 5.56 -23.39
C ASN A 263 -8.39 6.20 -24.81
N GLY A 264 -7.20 6.53 -25.34
CA GLY A 264 -7.03 7.12 -26.67
C GLY A 264 -6.70 8.61 -26.65
N ALA A 265 -6.84 9.28 -25.51
CA ALA A 265 -6.54 10.72 -25.37
C ALA A 265 -5.08 11.08 -25.72
N GLU A 266 -4.14 10.19 -25.42
CA GLU A 266 -2.71 10.47 -25.53
C GLU A 266 -2.10 10.06 -26.87
N ASN A 267 -2.78 9.23 -27.67
CA ASN A 267 -2.15 8.55 -28.80
C ASN A 267 -3.11 8.32 -29.97
N TYR A 268 -2.56 8.19 -31.18
CA TYR A 268 -3.30 7.80 -32.40
C TYR A 268 -3.65 6.31 -32.48
N ILE A 269 -3.76 5.59 -31.35
CA ILE A 269 -4.21 4.19 -31.39
C ILE A 269 -5.71 4.20 -31.72
N THR A 270 -6.07 3.57 -32.82
CA THR A 270 -7.46 3.21 -33.12
C THR A 270 -7.78 1.88 -32.46
N PHE A 271 -8.79 1.86 -31.61
CA PHE A 271 -9.29 0.61 -31.03
C PHE A 271 -10.16 -0.13 -32.05
N SER A 272 -10.03 -1.46 -32.04
CA SER A 272 -10.93 -2.37 -32.74
C SER A 272 -11.16 -3.60 -31.85
N PRO A 273 -12.17 -4.44 -32.11
CA PRO A 273 -12.33 -5.68 -31.36
C PRO A 273 -11.09 -6.58 -31.49
N GLU A 274 -10.46 -6.63 -32.67
CA GLU A 274 -9.24 -7.40 -32.95
C GLU A 274 -8.04 -6.95 -32.11
N PHE A 275 -7.95 -5.65 -31.81
CA PHE A 275 -6.92 -5.14 -30.90
C PHE A 275 -7.02 -5.81 -29.52
N PHE A 276 -8.23 -5.98 -28.97
CA PHE A 276 -8.45 -6.52 -27.63
C PHE A 276 -8.46 -8.05 -27.56
N ARG A 277 -8.78 -8.76 -28.65
CA ARG A 277 -8.79 -10.24 -28.66
C ARG A 277 -7.54 -10.89 -28.05
N PRO A 278 -6.30 -10.50 -28.42
CA PRO A 278 -5.09 -11.08 -27.84
C PRO A 278 -4.77 -10.61 -26.42
N TYR A 279 -5.44 -9.57 -25.91
CA TYR A 279 -5.37 -9.18 -24.51
C TYR A 279 -6.28 -10.08 -23.65
N ILE A 280 -7.42 -10.52 -24.17
CA ILE A 280 -8.35 -11.36 -23.41
C ILE A 280 -7.89 -12.83 -23.44
N THR A 281 -7.55 -13.34 -24.62
CA THR A 281 -7.22 -14.75 -24.82
C THR A 281 -5.87 -14.88 -25.51
N PRO A 282 -4.89 -15.61 -24.91
CA PRO A 282 -3.59 -15.82 -25.54
C PRO A 282 -3.70 -16.51 -26.89
N ASN A 283 -2.87 -16.14 -27.85
CA ASN A 283 -2.86 -16.78 -29.16
C ASN A 283 -2.58 -18.30 -29.03
N GLY A 284 -3.43 -19.13 -29.64
CA GLY A 284 -3.32 -20.59 -29.58
C GLY A 284 -3.78 -21.24 -28.26
N SER A 285 -4.43 -20.50 -27.36
CA SER A 285 -4.99 -21.00 -26.10
C SER A 285 -6.48 -20.59 -25.95
N SER A 286 -7.22 -21.28 -25.10
CA SER A 286 -8.55 -20.86 -24.62
C SER A 286 -8.51 -20.15 -23.26
N GLY A 287 -7.33 -20.11 -22.60
CA GLY A 287 -7.12 -19.48 -21.30
C GLY A 287 -7.34 -17.97 -21.30
N THR A 288 -7.27 -17.33 -20.13
CA THR A 288 -7.45 -15.88 -20.00
C THR A 288 -6.12 -15.21 -19.70
N LEU A 289 -5.73 -14.25 -20.55
CA LEU A 289 -4.50 -13.49 -20.35
C LEU A 289 -4.75 -12.37 -19.34
N PHE A 290 -5.63 -11.44 -19.68
CA PHE A 290 -6.13 -10.41 -18.78
C PHE A 290 -7.63 -10.60 -18.53
N ASP A 291 -8.01 -10.67 -17.25
CA ASP A 291 -9.41 -10.70 -16.82
C ASP A 291 -9.96 -9.30 -16.52
N SER A 292 -9.06 -8.33 -16.35
CA SER A 292 -9.39 -6.99 -15.88
C SER A 292 -8.70 -5.91 -16.72
N PHE A 293 -9.45 -4.87 -17.09
CA PHE A 293 -8.98 -3.76 -17.93
C PHE A 293 -9.15 -2.44 -17.18
N ILE A 294 -8.05 -1.72 -16.99
CA ILE A 294 -8.03 -0.43 -16.29
C ILE A 294 -7.89 0.66 -17.35
N PHE A 295 -8.96 1.40 -17.62
CA PHE A 295 -8.96 2.52 -18.56
C PHE A 295 -8.51 3.79 -17.87
N LEU A 296 -7.46 4.42 -18.40
CA LEU A 296 -6.92 5.67 -17.89
C LEU A 296 -6.62 6.66 -19.02
N GLY A 297 -6.47 7.94 -18.67
CA GLY A 297 -5.94 8.97 -19.55
C GLY A 297 -5.15 10.00 -18.75
N ARG A 298 -3.98 10.38 -19.27
CA ARG A 298 -3.04 11.32 -18.66
C ARG A 298 -3.22 12.74 -19.15
N SER A 299 -3.82 12.94 -20.33
CA SER A 299 -3.97 14.26 -20.93
C SER A 299 -5.41 14.61 -21.24
N TYR A 300 -5.64 15.91 -21.32
CA TYR A 300 -6.81 16.56 -21.93
C TYR A 300 -6.28 17.62 -22.92
N PRO A 301 -7.12 18.23 -23.78
CA PRO A 301 -6.64 19.05 -24.89
C PRO A 301 -5.64 20.16 -24.50
N GLU A 302 -5.79 20.75 -23.31
CA GLU A 302 -5.00 21.87 -22.83
C GLU A 302 -4.06 21.52 -21.65
N GLY A 303 -3.87 20.24 -21.33
CA GLY A 303 -2.99 19.86 -20.22
C GLY A 303 -2.97 18.39 -19.85
N GLU A 304 -2.54 18.12 -18.62
CA GLU A 304 -2.32 16.77 -18.11
C GLU A 304 -3.04 16.59 -16.76
N PHE A 305 -3.71 15.45 -16.58
CA PHE A 305 -4.26 14.99 -15.31
C PHE A 305 -3.10 14.46 -14.47
N GLY A 306 -2.85 15.06 -13.30
CA GLY A 306 -1.72 14.66 -12.45
C GLY A 306 -1.37 15.69 -11.38
N VAL A 307 -0.44 15.33 -10.51
CA VAL A 307 0.08 16.19 -9.43
C VAL A 307 1.21 17.07 -9.97
N HIS A 308 0.89 18.04 -10.82
CA HIS A 308 1.88 18.96 -11.38
C HIS A 308 1.26 20.27 -11.89
N VAL A 309 2.10 21.26 -12.15
CA VAL A 309 1.72 22.63 -12.58
C VAL A 309 0.91 22.72 -13.87
N LYS A 310 0.96 21.70 -14.74
CA LYS A 310 0.17 21.67 -15.98
C LYS A 310 -1.30 21.24 -15.78
N ASN A 311 -1.69 20.84 -14.56
CA ASN A 311 -3.05 20.41 -14.30
C ASN A 311 -3.93 21.64 -14.01
N ASN A 312 -4.58 22.13 -15.06
CA ASN A 312 -5.55 23.23 -15.01
C ASN A 312 -6.99 22.76 -15.23
N ALA A 313 -7.22 21.45 -15.18
CA ALA A 313 -8.48 20.82 -15.56
C ALA A 313 -9.69 21.39 -14.81
N ASN A 314 -10.80 21.51 -15.53
CA ASN A 314 -12.12 21.91 -15.06
C ASN A 314 -13.15 20.83 -15.37
N TYR A 315 -14.41 21.05 -14.97
CA TYR A 315 -15.49 20.08 -15.21
C TYR A 315 -15.63 19.72 -16.69
N SER A 316 -15.39 20.66 -17.61
CA SER A 316 -15.39 20.41 -19.06
C SER A 316 -14.30 19.43 -19.51
N ASP A 317 -13.11 19.49 -18.91
CA ASP A 317 -11.98 18.62 -19.26
C ASP A 317 -12.21 17.20 -18.72
N TRP A 318 -12.80 17.10 -17.53
CA TRP A 318 -13.21 15.83 -16.93
C TRP A 318 -14.36 15.19 -17.72
N LEU A 319 -15.33 15.99 -18.20
CA LEU A 319 -16.37 15.52 -19.10
C LEU A 319 -15.79 15.05 -20.45
N TRP A 320 -14.84 15.79 -21.00
CA TRP A 320 -14.15 15.39 -22.22
C TRP A 320 -13.46 14.03 -22.04
N TYR A 321 -12.80 13.81 -20.91
CA TYR A 321 -12.16 12.53 -20.59
C TYR A 321 -13.16 11.37 -20.50
N LEU A 322 -14.34 11.59 -19.91
CA LEU A 322 -15.44 10.61 -19.93
C LEU A 322 -15.90 10.32 -21.35
N ASN A 323 -16.11 11.36 -22.16
CA ASN A 323 -16.56 11.19 -23.54
C ASN A 323 -15.56 10.38 -24.37
N GLN A 324 -14.25 10.55 -24.17
CA GLN A 324 -13.25 9.70 -24.82
C GLN A 324 -13.33 8.24 -24.36
N THR A 325 -13.58 8.01 -23.07
CA THR A 325 -13.65 6.66 -22.49
C THR A 325 -14.88 5.88 -22.97
N PHE A 326 -16.03 6.57 -23.09
CA PHE A 326 -17.32 6.02 -23.52
C PHE A 326 -17.64 6.26 -25.00
N ASP A 327 -16.68 6.73 -25.80
CA ASP A 327 -16.88 6.95 -27.22
C ASP A 327 -17.30 5.63 -27.91
N GLU A 328 -18.18 5.72 -28.90
CA GLU A 328 -18.67 4.55 -29.64
C GLU A 328 -17.53 3.84 -30.40
N ALA A 329 -16.53 4.58 -30.87
CA ALA A 329 -15.29 4.06 -31.44
C ALA A 329 -14.18 3.90 -30.39
N GLY A 330 -14.48 4.18 -29.12
CA GLY A 330 -13.56 4.15 -27.99
C GLY A 330 -13.22 2.73 -27.51
N GLY A 331 -12.37 2.67 -26.50
CA GLY A 331 -11.82 1.41 -26.01
C GLY A 331 -12.86 0.50 -25.33
N LEU A 332 -13.81 1.04 -24.58
CA LEU A 332 -14.82 0.24 -23.87
C LEU A 332 -15.73 -0.52 -24.83
N ASN A 333 -16.29 0.14 -25.83
CA ASN A 333 -17.18 -0.51 -26.79
C ASN A 333 -16.45 -1.61 -27.58
N ASN A 334 -15.23 -1.33 -28.04
CA ASN A 334 -14.41 -2.31 -28.74
C ASN A 334 -13.99 -3.50 -27.85
N LEU A 335 -13.74 -3.26 -26.56
CA LEU A 335 -13.49 -4.33 -25.59
C LEU A 335 -14.74 -5.19 -25.38
N ASN A 336 -15.93 -4.58 -25.28
CA ASN A 336 -17.20 -5.29 -25.15
C ASN A 336 -17.43 -6.23 -26.34
N GLU A 337 -17.27 -5.74 -27.57
CA GLU A 337 -17.43 -6.56 -28.77
C GLU A 337 -16.37 -7.66 -28.87
N ALA A 338 -15.13 -7.40 -28.46
CA ALA A 338 -14.09 -8.43 -28.39
C ALA A 338 -14.44 -9.54 -27.39
N ALA A 339 -14.88 -9.17 -26.19
CA ALA A 339 -15.28 -10.09 -25.13
C ALA A 339 -16.51 -10.92 -25.55
N LYS A 340 -17.51 -10.28 -26.15
CA LYS A 340 -18.69 -10.92 -26.75
C LYS A 340 -18.30 -11.95 -27.80
N GLY A 341 -17.44 -11.57 -28.74
CA GLY A 341 -16.93 -12.45 -29.80
C GLY A 341 -16.01 -13.57 -29.30
N LEU A 342 -15.66 -13.58 -28.00
CA LEU A 342 -14.92 -14.64 -27.32
C LEU A 342 -15.79 -15.43 -26.34
N GLY A 343 -17.06 -15.06 -26.15
CA GLY A 343 -17.93 -15.65 -25.13
C GLY A 343 -17.43 -15.44 -23.71
N LYS A 344 -16.72 -14.33 -23.45
CA LYS A 344 -16.15 -13.98 -22.15
C LYS A 344 -16.81 -12.72 -21.58
N THR A 345 -16.66 -12.56 -20.28
CA THR A 345 -16.97 -11.31 -19.56
C THR A 345 -15.69 -10.89 -18.85
N VAL A 346 -15.34 -9.60 -18.94
CA VAL A 346 -14.13 -9.05 -18.31
C VAL A 346 -14.48 -7.92 -17.35
N ASN A 347 -13.63 -7.72 -16.36
CA ASN A 347 -13.76 -6.65 -15.38
C ASN A 347 -13.22 -5.34 -15.96
N VAL A 348 -13.85 -4.23 -15.61
CA VAL A 348 -13.44 -2.89 -16.02
C VAL A 348 -13.26 -2.00 -14.79
N TYR A 349 -12.16 -1.27 -14.79
CA TYR A 349 -11.89 -0.17 -13.88
C TYR A 349 -11.72 1.12 -14.67
N ILE A 350 -12.28 2.22 -14.16
CA ILE A 350 -12.16 3.54 -14.78
C ILE A 350 -11.32 4.44 -13.88
N ALA A 351 -10.29 5.07 -14.44
CA ALA A 351 -9.42 5.94 -13.67
C ALA A 351 -10.13 7.24 -13.28
N ILE A 352 -10.02 7.64 -12.01
CA ILE A 352 -10.43 8.95 -11.52
C ILE A 352 -9.23 9.91 -11.70
N PRO A 353 -9.36 10.97 -12.52
CA PRO A 353 -8.30 11.96 -12.67
C PRO A 353 -7.96 12.67 -11.35
N TYR A 354 -6.76 13.25 -11.27
CA TYR A 354 -6.38 14.00 -10.08
C TYR A 354 -6.95 15.44 -10.11
N PRO A 355 -7.71 15.90 -9.09
CA PRO A 355 -8.23 17.26 -9.04
C PRO A 355 -7.10 18.25 -8.75
N LYS A 356 -6.98 19.29 -9.58
CA LYS A 356 -5.91 20.29 -9.47
C LYS A 356 -5.83 20.92 -8.08
N MET A 357 -4.60 21.23 -7.65
CA MET A 357 -4.33 21.71 -6.30
C MET A 357 -4.55 23.20 -6.11
N GLU A 358 -4.40 23.98 -7.19
CA GLU A 358 -4.40 25.44 -7.13
C GLU A 358 -5.34 26.03 -8.18
N GLY A 359 -5.48 27.36 -8.17
CA GLY A 359 -6.33 28.11 -9.10
C GLY A 359 -7.81 28.06 -8.75
N THR A 360 -8.65 28.15 -9.78
CA THR A 360 -10.12 28.21 -9.67
C THR A 360 -10.74 27.09 -10.50
N PHE A 361 -11.76 26.43 -9.99
CA PHE A 361 -12.57 25.49 -10.78
C PHE A 361 -13.64 26.25 -11.55
N MET A 362 -13.85 25.86 -12.81
CA MET A 362 -14.98 26.31 -13.62
C MET A 362 -15.95 25.14 -13.81
N ASP A 363 -17.22 25.34 -13.45
CA ASP A 363 -18.27 24.36 -13.73
C ASP A 363 -18.73 24.42 -15.20
N LEU A 364 -19.67 23.55 -15.58
CA LEU A 364 -20.17 23.46 -16.95
C LEU A 364 -21.02 24.68 -17.36
N GLU A 365 -21.56 25.42 -16.38
CA GLU A 365 -22.30 26.65 -16.56
C GLU A 365 -21.39 27.89 -16.66
N GLY A 366 -20.07 27.72 -16.46
CA GLY A 366 -19.07 28.78 -16.50
C GLY A 366 -18.90 29.55 -15.20
N ASN A 367 -19.53 29.12 -14.10
CA ASN A 367 -19.31 29.73 -12.79
C ASN A 367 -17.95 29.31 -12.23
N LYS A 368 -17.37 30.21 -11.44
CA LYS A 368 -16.05 30.07 -10.85
C LYS A 368 -16.15 29.71 -9.37
N HIS A 369 -15.48 28.63 -8.98
CA HIS A 369 -15.43 28.13 -7.61
C HIS A 369 -13.99 28.17 -7.10
N THR A 370 -13.80 28.78 -5.93
CA THR A 370 -12.49 28.83 -5.27
C THR A 370 -12.00 27.42 -4.96
N ASN A 371 -10.76 27.11 -5.34
CA ASN A 371 -10.18 25.82 -5.03
C ASN A 371 -10.09 25.64 -3.50
N SER A 372 -10.70 24.56 -3.03
CA SER A 372 -10.73 24.16 -1.64
C SER A 372 -10.88 22.64 -1.61
N MET A 373 -10.56 22.05 -0.46
CA MET A 373 -10.78 20.64 -0.21
C MET A 373 -12.20 20.18 -0.58
N THR A 374 -13.21 20.95 -0.15
CA THR A 374 -14.63 20.67 -0.47
C THR A 374 -14.90 20.71 -1.97
N GLU A 375 -14.29 21.64 -2.70
CA GLU A 375 -14.51 21.75 -4.15
C GLU A 375 -13.82 20.63 -4.93
N ARG A 376 -12.63 20.21 -4.49
CA ARG A 376 -11.94 19.02 -5.02
C ARG A 376 -12.76 17.75 -4.79
N GLU A 377 -13.38 17.61 -3.61
CA GLU A 377 -14.30 16.50 -3.31
C GLU A 377 -15.54 16.50 -4.22
N LYS A 378 -16.11 17.68 -4.51
CA LYS A 378 -17.30 17.81 -5.38
C LYS A 378 -17.03 17.38 -6.81
N ILE A 379 -15.95 17.86 -7.44
CA ILE A 379 -15.66 17.50 -8.84
C ILE A 379 -15.41 15.99 -8.99
N VAL A 380 -14.75 15.36 -8.02
CA VAL A 380 -14.57 13.90 -8.01
C VAL A 380 -15.91 13.17 -7.84
N SER A 381 -16.75 13.62 -6.90
CA SER A 381 -18.07 13.02 -6.66
C SER A 381 -18.98 13.14 -7.88
N TRP A 382 -18.98 14.31 -8.53
CA TRP A 382 -19.69 14.54 -9.78
C TRP A 382 -19.17 13.61 -10.89
N TYR A 383 -17.86 13.46 -11.03
CA TYR A 383 -17.27 12.58 -12.03
C TYR A 383 -17.66 11.11 -11.83
N ILE A 384 -17.65 10.62 -10.59
CA ILE A 384 -18.11 9.27 -10.24
C ILE A 384 -19.57 9.11 -10.67
N GLU A 385 -20.44 10.06 -10.33
CA GLU A 385 -21.86 10.03 -10.72
C GLU A 385 -22.05 10.01 -12.25
N GLN A 386 -21.34 10.87 -12.98
CA GLN A 386 -21.42 10.87 -14.45
C GLN A 386 -20.90 9.57 -15.06
N THR A 387 -19.87 8.97 -14.47
CA THR A 387 -19.33 7.67 -14.92
C THR A 387 -20.38 6.56 -14.80
N GLU A 388 -21.08 6.48 -13.66
CA GLU A 388 -22.13 5.47 -13.43
C GLU A 388 -23.30 5.68 -14.40
N ILE A 389 -23.74 6.92 -14.62
CA ILE A 389 -24.80 7.25 -15.59
C ILE A 389 -24.41 6.79 -17.00
N LEU A 390 -23.18 7.12 -17.45
CA LEU A 390 -22.70 6.72 -18.78
C LEU A 390 -22.56 5.21 -18.90
N TRP A 391 -22.15 4.52 -17.83
CA TRP A 391 -22.08 3.07 -17.78
C TRP A 391 -23.46 2.42 -17.97
N ASP A 392 -24.46 2.89 -17.22
CA ASP A 392 -25.83 2.37 -17.30
C ASP A 392 -26.45 2.62 -18.69
N VAL A 393 -26.17 3.78 -19.30
CA VAL A 393 -26.63 4.11 -20.65
C VAL A 393 -25.95 3.25 -21.71
N ALA A 394 -24.65 2.97 -21.57
CA ALA A 394 -23.90 2.14 -22.50
C ALA A 394 -24.35 0.67 -22.48
N ALA A 395 -24.88 0.20 -21.34
CA ALA A 395 -25.51 -1.11 -21.17
C ALA A 395 -24.65 -2.28 -21.68
N TYR A 396 -23.34 -2.26 -21.38
CA TYR A 396 -22.41 -3.31 -21.80
C TYR A 396 -22.80 -4.69 -21.24
N GLU A 397 -23.00 -5.67 -22.11
CA GLU A 397 -23.40 -7.04 -21.73
C GLU A 397 -22.21 -7.93 -21.35
N ASN A 398 -21.02 -7.64 -21.89
CA ASN A 398 -19.82 -8.46 -21.72
C ASN A 398 -18.73 -7.79 -20.87
N LEU A 399 -19.05 -6.64 -20.26
CA LEU A 399 -18.16 -5.94 -19.34
C LEU A 399 -18.80 -5.84 -17.95
N HIS A 400 -17.99 -5.99 -16.92
CA HIS A 400 -18.39 -5.79 -15.53
C HIS A 400 -17.67 -4.58 -14.97
N PHE A 401 -18.41 -3.50 -14.66
CA PHE A 401 -17.82 -2.36 -13.96
C PHE A 401 -17.50 -2.73 -12.51
N LYS A 402 -16.22 -2.98 -12.25
CA LYS A 402 -15.73 -3.37 -10.93
C LYS A 402 -15.44 -2.20 -10.03
N GLY A 403 -15.01 -1.08 -10.60
CA GLY A 403 -14.91 0.16 -9.86
C GLY A 403 -13.85 1.09 -10.41
N TYR A 404 -13.12 1.74 -9.52
CA TYR A 404 -12.31 2.90 -9.88
C TYR A 404 -10.84 2.68 -9.60
N TYR A 405 -10.01 3.30 -10.45
CA TYR A 405 -8.56 3.38 -10.27
C TYR A 405 -8.17 4.83 -9.93
N TRP A 406 -7.47 5.07 -8.83
CA TRP A 406 -6.99 6.41 -8.53
C TRP A 406 -5.75 6.74 -9.36
N PHE A 407 -5.81 7.84 -10.12
CA PHE A 407 -4.78 8.15 -11.09
C PHE A 407 -3.42 8.55 -10.48
N SER A 408 -3.41 9.26 -9.34
CA SER A 408 -2.13 9.68 -8.74
C SER A 408 -1.42 8.50 -8.10
N GLU A 409 -0.15 8.32 -8.47
CA GLU A 409 0.71 7.26 -7.93
C GLU A 409 1.35 7.62 -6.57
N THR A 410 1.13 8.84 -6.09
CA THR A 410 1.67 9.33 -4.80
C THR A 410 0.62 10.00 -3.93
N MET A 411 0.79 9.83 -2.62
CA MET A 411 0.02 10.50 -1.57
C MET A 411 0.92 11.50 -0.84
N GLY A 412 1.27 12.59 -1.53
CA GLY A 412 2.29 13.54 -1.10
C GLY A 412 1.77 14.66 -0.17
N HIS A 413 0.46 14.93 -0.16
CA HIS A 413 -0.11 16.03 0.62
C HIS A 413 -1.09 15.52 1.68
N ARG A 414 -1.02 16.11 2.87
CA ARG A 414 -1.90 15.76 4.01
C ARG A 414 -3.39 15.91 3.70
N GLU A 415 -3.74 16.81 2.79
CA GLU A 415 -5.12 16.99 2.35
C GLU A 415 -5.60 15.82 1.48
N ASP A 416 -4.71 15.19 0.70
CA ASP A 416 -5.08 14.09 -0.19
C ASP A 416 -5.52 12.86 0.61
N GLU A 417 -4.87 12.56 1.75
CA GLU A 417 -5.27 11.45 2.61
C GLU A 417 -6.73 11.55 3.05
N LYS A 418 -7.15 12.73 3.50
CA LYS A 418 -8.55 12.97 3.92
C LYS A 418 -9.52 12.89 2.74
N MET A 419 -9.09 13.35 1.57
CA MET A 419 -9.92 13.40 0.37
C MET A 419 -10.19 11.97 -0.09
N ILE A 420 -9.14 11.17 -0.16
CA ILE A 420 -9.17 9.81 -0.67
C ILE A 420 -9.98 8.90 0.26
N THR A 421 -9.87 9.06 1.58
CA THR A 421 -10.75 8.31 2.50
C THR A 421 -12.23 8.60 2.24
N LYS A 422 -12.62 9.86 2.03
CA LYS A 422 -14.03 10.21 1.72
C LYS A 422 -14.46 9.71 0.33
N ILE A 423 -13.56 9.76 -0.65
CA ILE A 423 -13.81 9.24 -1.99
C ILE A 423 -14.00 7.71 -1.92
N SER A 424 -13.18 7.02 -1.13
CA SER A 424 -13.31 5.59 -0.87
C SER A 424 -14.69 5.26 -0.29
N ASP A 425 -15.14 5.96 0.77
CA ASP A 425 -16.49 5.77 1.32
C ASP A 425 -17.58 5.97 0.24
N THR A 426 -17.41 6.96 -0.62
CA THR A 426 -18.34 7.28 -1.72
C THR A 426 -18.40 6.15 -2.76
N ILE A 427 -17.26 5.53 -3.08
CA ILE A 427 -17.12 4.40 -4.00
C ILE A 427 -17.70 3.12 -3.38
N HIS A 428 -17.39 2.82 -2.13
CA HIS A 428 -17.89 1.65 -1.42
C HIS A 428 -19.40 1.68 -1.20
N ASN A 429 -19.98 2.86 -0.93
CA ASN A 429 -21.44 3.03 -0.85
C ASN A 429 -22.17 2.73 -2.17
N ARG A 430 -21.44 2.70 -3.29
CA ARG A 430 -21.94 2.28 -4.62
C ARG A 430 -21.61 0.82 -4.95
N ASN A 431 -21.08 0.06 -3.98
CA ASN A 431 -20.65 -1.33 -4.16
C ASN A 431 -19.62 -1.51 -5.28
N ARG A 432 -18.65 -0.60 -5.34
CA ARG A 432 -17.52 -0.61 -6.28
C ARG A 432 -16.22 -0.82 -5.50
N ALA A 433 -15.24 -1.45 -6.15
CA ALA A 433 -13.87 -1.55 -5.63
C ALA A 433 -13.06 -0.29 -5.96
N PHE A 434 -12.09 0.04 -5.12
CA PHE A 434 -11.19 1.18 -5.31
C PHE A 434 -9.73 0.72 -5.29
N ILE A 435 -9.00 0.94 -6.38
CA ILE A 435 -7.62 0.48 -6.53
C ILE A 435 -6.66 1.60 -6.93
N TYR A 436 -5.36 1.38 -6.78
CA TYR A 436 -4.33 2.28 -7.35
C TYR A 436 -2.98 1.57 -7.51
N SER A 437 -2.07 2.19 -8.25
CA SER A 437 -0.72 1.68 -8.50
C SER A 437 0.36 2.69 -8.05
N PRO A 438 0.85 2.62 -6.81
CA PRO A 438 1.95 3.45 -6.36
C PRO A 438 3.28 3.00 -6.95
N HIS A 439 4.21 3.93 -7.19
CA HIS A 439 5.59 3.56 -7.50
C HIS A 439 6.36 3.14 -6.24
N ALA A 440 7.38 2.28 -6.39
CA ALA A 440 8.16 1.69 -5.29
C ALA A 440 8.92 2.68 -4.39
N THR A 441 8.95 3.96 -4.77
CA THR A 441 9.54 5.04 -3.97
C THR A 441 8.50 6.06 -3.51
N SER A 442 7.21 5.76 -3.64
CA SER A 442 6.15 6.62 -3.14
C SER A 442 6.21 6.63 -1.62
N SER A 443 6.18 7.82 -1.03
CA SER A 443 5.92 7.95 0.40
C SER A 443 4.52 7.41 0.72
N ASN A 444 4.37 6.84 1.92
CA ASN A 444 3.10 6.45 2.53
C ASN A 444 2.37 5.28 1.85
N PHE A 445 3.03 4.49 1.00
CA PHE A 445 2.44 3.29 0.40
C PHE A 445 1.93 2.30 1.47
N GLU A 446 2.63 2.17 2.58
CA GLU A 446 2.27 1.33 3.72
C GLU A 446 0.88 1.62 4.31
N HIS A 447 0.31 2.80 4.02
CA HIS A 447 -0.97 3.26 4.53
C HIS A 447 -2.14 3.06 3.57
N TRP A 448 -1.95 2.37 2.44
CA TRP A 448 -2.98 2.23 1.41
C TRP A 448 -4.34 1.73 1.92
N LYS A 449 -4.34 0.77 2.85
CA LYS A 449 -5.56 0.26 3.48
C LYS A 449 -6.28 1.32 4.31
N ASN A 450 -5.53 2.20 4.97
CA ASN A 450 -6.08 3.30 5.77
C ASN A 450 -6.75 4.37 4.88
N TYR A 451 -6.29 4.51 3.64
CA TYR A 451 -6.92 5.37 2.65
C TYR A 451 -8.20 4.77 2.06
N GLY A 452 -8.49 3.49 2.37
CA GLY A 452 -9.71 2.80 1.93
C GLY A 452 -9.61 2.20 0.53
N PHE A 453 -8.41 1.99 0.00
CA PHE A 453 -8.24 1.19 -1.21
C PHE A 453 -8.52 -0.29 -0.90
N ASP A 454 -9.13 -0.99 -1.85
CA ASP A 454 -9.34 -2.44 -1.85
C ASP A 454 -8.16 -3.19 -2.46
N GLY A 455 -7.33 -2.51 -3.24
CA GLY A 455 -6.11 -3.07 -3.82
C GLY A 455 -5.08 -2.01 -4.17
N ALA A 456 -3.86 -2.23 -3.74
CA ALA A 456 -2.68 -1.48 -4.16
C ALA A 456 -1.79 -2.39 -5.02
N TYR A 457 -1.20 -1.85 -6.08
CA TYR A 457 -0.30 -2.60 -6.96
C TYR A 457 1.03 -1.88 -7.11
N LEU A 458 2.03 -2.34 -6.37
CA LEU A 458 3.31 -1.64 -6.28
C LEU A 458 4.08 -1.77 -7.59
N GLN A 459 4.45 -0.65 -8.20
CA GLN A 459 5.23 -0.60 -9.43
C GLN A 459 6.72 -0.47 -9.12
N PRO A 460 7.58 -1.45 -9.44
CA PRO A 460 9.03 -1.38 -9.16
C PRO A 460 9.73 -0.18 -9.84
N ASN A 461 9.19 0.24 -11.00
CA ASN A 461 9.67 1.36 -11.82
C ASN A 461 11.16 1.22 -12.18
N THR A 462 11.58 0.01 -12.58
CA THR A 462 12.97 -0.25 -13.01
C THR A 462 13.08 -0.52 -14.50
N PHE A 463 11.96 -0.79 -15.17
CA PHE A 463 11.96 -1.26 -16.56
C PHE A 463 12.63 -0.26 -17.52
N ARG A 464 12.46 1.03 -17.27
CA ARG A 464 13.02 2.12 -18.10
C ARG A 464 14.29 2.73 -17.51
N LEU A 465 14.63 2.40 -16.27
CA LEU A 465 15.75 3.02 -15.57
C LEU A 465 17.00 2.16 -15.76
N LYS A 466 18.10 2.77 -16.23
CA LYS A 466 19.43 2.15 -16.16
C LYS A 466 19.95 2.25 -14.71
N ILE A 467 19.33 1.52 -13.80
CA ILE A 467 19.82 1.42 -12.41
C ILE A 467 20.87 0.32 -12.31
N LYS A 468 21.88 0.55 -11.47
CA LYS A 468 22.98 -0.40 -11.24
C LYS A 468 22.50 -1.71 -10.56
N ASP A 469 21.31 -1.67 -9.94
CA ASP A 469 20.85 -2.69 -9.00
C ASP A 469 19.36 -3.03 -9.21
N THR A 470 19.03 -3.45 -10.45
CA THR A 470 17.65 -3.80 -10.85
C THR A 470 17.09 -4.95 -10.02
N GLU A 471 17.87 -6.02 -9.82
CA GLU A 471 17.42 -7.20 -9.07
C GLU A 471 17.10 -6.89 -7.61
N ALA A 472 17.96 -6.12 -6.89
CA ALA A 472 17.62 -5.72 -5.54
C ALA A 472 16.37 -4.84 -5.47
N ARG A 473 16.17 -3.94 -6.45
CA ARG A 473 14.96 -3.09 -6.49
C ARG A 473 13.70 -3.92 -6.73
N LEU A 474 13.78 -5.00 -7.48
CA LEU A 474 12.69 -5.96 -7.60
C LEU A 474 12.49 -6.72 -6.28
N HIS A 475 13.55 -7.24 -5.64
CA HIS A 475 13.42 -7.85 -4.32
C HIS A 475 12.75 -6.91 -3.30
N ARG A 476 13.13 -5.64 -3.25
CA ARG A 476 12.50 -4.63 -2.39
C ARG A 476 11.01 -4.49 -2.68
N ALA A 477 10.61 -4.36 -3.94
CA ALA A 477 9.21 -4.21 -4.31
C ALA A 477 8.36 -5.44 -3.92
N PHE A 478 8.87 -6.64 -4.19
CA PHE A 478 8.19 -7.88 -3.84
C PHE A 478 8.11 -8.12 -2.33
N LEU A 479 9.19 -7.82 -1.61
CA LEU A 479 9.21 -7.85 -0.14
C LEU A 479 8.21 -6.86 0.46
N GLN A 480 8.16 -5.63 -0.06
CA GLN A 480 7.18 -4.63 0.36
C GLN A 480 5.73 -5.08 0.06
N ALA A 481 5.50 -5.73 -1.08
CA ALA A 481 4.19 -6.28 -1.41
C ALA A 481 3.76 -7.40 -0.46
N GLN A 482 4.67 -8.25 0.00
CA GLN A 482 4.41 -9.23 1.06
C GLN A 482 4.09 -8.54 2.40
N ILE A 483 4.90 -7.56 2.80
CA ILE A 483 4.76 -6.86 4.10
C ILE A 483 3.43 -6.12 4.20
N TYR A 484 3.05 -5.39 3.16
CA TYR A 484 1.86 -4.54 3.16
C TYR A 484 0.64 -5.21 2.51
N GLY A 485 0.81 -6.45 2.04
CA GLY A 485 -0.23 -7.24 1.40
C GLY A 485 -0.79 -6.59 0.14
N SER A 486 0.06 -6.05 -0.72
CA SER A 486 -0.32 -5.47 -2.01
C SER A 486 -0.10 -6.46 -3.16
N GLY A 487 -0.61 -6.14 -4.34
CA GLY A 487 -0.19 -6.73 -5.60
C GLY A 487 1.05 -6.05 -6.17
N ILE A 488 1.42 -6.42 -7.40
CA ILE A 488 2.52 -5.81 -8.16
C ILE A 488 2.00 -5.28 -9.50
N ASN A 489 2.51 -4.11 -9.91
CA ASN A 489 2.35 -3.60 -11.27
C ASN A 489 3.63 -3.84 -12.08
N LEU A 490 3.55 -4.75 -13.06
CA LEU A 490 4.66 -5.10 -13.93
C LEU A 490 4.65 -4.22 -15.19
N GLU A 491 5.74 -3.50 -15.42
CA GLU A 491 5.96 -2.71 -16.62
C GLU A 491 6.44 -3.61 -17.76
N ILE A 492 5.87 -3.41 -18.95
CA ILE A 492 6.23 -4.16 -20.17
C ILE A 492 6.47 -3.24 -21.38
N ASP A 493 6.48 -1.92 -21.17
CA ASP A 493 6.40 -0.91 -22.22
C ASP A 493 7.69 -0.70 -23.06
N GLN A 494 7.57 -0.21 -24.31
CA GLN A 494 8.67 0.25 -25.16
C GLN A 494 8.29 1.47 -26.02
N TYR A 495 9.29 2.29 -26.39
CA TYR A 495 9.09 3.60 -27.03
C TYR A 495 8.75 3.57 -28.54
N GLY A 496 8.87 2.42 -29.22
CA GLY A 496 8.53 2.36 -30.64
C GLY A 496 8.50 0.96 -31.23
N PRO A 497 8.02 0.83 -32.48
CA PRO A 497 8.11 -0.42 -33.23
C PRO A 497 9.57 -0.91 -33.33
N LEU A 498 9.76 -2.22 -33.21
CA LEU A 498 11.07 -2.92 -33.35
C LEU A 498 12.14 -2.57 -32.29
N GLN A 499 11.77 -2.02 -31.13
CA GLN A 499 12.71 -1.68 -30.05
C GLN A 499 12.73 -2.68 -28.88
N ILE A 500 12.15 -3.86 -29.06
CA ILE A 500 11.85 -4.76 -27.94
C ILE A 500 13.11 -5.27 -27.25
N GLU A 501 14.22 -5.38 -27.99
CA GLU A 501 15.52 -5.78 -27.44
C GLU A 501 15.96 -4.92 -26.25
N ALA A 502 15.62 -3.63 -26.26
CA ALA A 502 15.99 -2.71 -25.18
C ALA A 502 15.29 -3.02 -23.85
N GLY A 503 14.10 -3.64 -23.90
CA GLY A 503 13.27 -3.94 -22.74
C GLY A 503 13.12 -5.43 -22.43
N LEU A 504 13.46 -6.33 -23.36
CA LEU A 504 13.19 -7.77 -23.22
C LEU A 504 13.93 -8.38 -22.02
N GLU A 505 15.15 -7.95 -21.73
CA GLU A 505 15.91 -8.46 -20.58
C GLU A 505 15.30 -7.99 -19.25
N ASN A 506 14.87 -6.72 -19.18
CA ASN A 506 14.16 -6.21 -18.01
C ASN A 506 12.82 -6.93 -17.82
N PHE A 507 12.13 -7.24 -18.91
CA PHE A 507 10.90 -8.01 -18.86
C PHE A 507 11.13 -9.45 -18.37
N LYS A 508 12.18 -10.12 -18.84
CA LYS A 508 12.58 -11.44 -18.35
C LYS A 508 12.84 -11.40 -16.84
N GLN A 509 13.53 -10.38 -16.33
CA GLN A 509 13.77 -10.23 -14.89
C GLN A 509 12.45 -10.04 -14.12
N TYR A 510 11.50 -9.27 -14.64
CA TYR A 510 10.18 -9.09 -14.00
C TYR A 510 9.42 -10.41 -13.91
N ILE A 511 9.36 -11.16 -15.02
CA ILE A 511 8.66 -12.44 -15.10
C ILE A 511 9.35 -13.50 -14.24
N ASP A 512 10.68 -13.56 -14.25
CA ASP A 512 11.45 -14.45 -13.40
C ASP A 512 11.23 -14.15 -11.91
N MET A 513 11.23 -12.88 -11.51
CA MET A 513 10.88 -12.48 -10.13
C MET A 513 9.44 -12.84 -9.76
N ALA A 514 8.48 -12.64 -10.68
CA ALA A 514 7.10 -13.07 -10.49
C ALA A 514 7.01 -14.58 -10.22
N HIS A 515 7.75 -15.40 -10.97
CA HIS A 515 7.80 -16.85 -10.74
C HIS A 515 8.51 -17.22 -9.43
N ARG A 516 9.66 -16.61 -9.12
CA ARG A 516 10.41 -16.86 -7.87
C ARG A 516 9.55 -16.61 -6.63
N TYR A 517 8.75 -15.54 -6.65
CA TYR A 517 7.87 -15.13 -5.56
C TYR A 517 6.45 -15.71 -5.66
N GLU A 518 6.21 -16.67 -6.56
CA GLU A 518 4.92 -17.34 -6.75
C GLU A 518 3.74 -16.39 -7.04
N LEU A 519 3.98 -15.30 -7.78
CA LEU A 519 2.95 -14.36 -8.24
C LEU A 519 2.12 -14.89 -9.42
N SER A 520 1.75 -16.17 -9.42
CA SER A 520 1.00 -16.75 -10.52
C SER A 520 -0.46 -16.27 -10.51
N GLY A 521 -0.76 -15.24 -11.30
CA GLY A 521 -2.12 -14.84 -11.69
C GLY A 521 -3.04 -14.38 -10.56
N GLN A 522 -2.51 -13.97 -9.41
CA GLN A 522 -3.31 -13.42 -8.32
C GLN A 522 -2.73 -12.06 -7.97
N SER A 523 -3.53 -10.99 -8.17
CA SER A 523 -3.16 -9.62 -7.83
C SER A 523 -2.01 -9.01 -8.68
N LEU A 524 -1.93 -9.31 -9.98
CA LEU A 524 -1.02 -8.64 -10.91
C LEU A 524 -1.76 -7.60 -11.76
N ILE A 525 -1.13 -6.45 -11.99
CA ILE A 525 -1.51 -5.56 -13.10
C ILE A 525 -0.29 -5.27 -13.97
N PHE A 526 -0.53 -4.85 -15.21
CA PHE A 526 0.52 -4.59 -16.19
C PHE A 526 0.43 -3.18 -16.76
N TYR A 527 1.52 -2.43 -16.66
CA TYR A 527 1.72 -1.17 -17.36
C TYR A 527 2.45 -1.41 -18.68
N GLN A 528 1.72 -1.25 -19.78
CA GLN A 528 2.23 -1.58 -21.12
C GLN A 528 2.51 -0.37 -22.00
N GLY A 529 2.38 0.84 -21.44
CA GLY A 529 2.27 2.07 -22.21
C GLY A 529 1.29 1.95 -23.37
N VAL A 530 1.79 2.16 -24.59
CA VAL A 530 0.95 2.37 -25.77
C VAL A 530 0.93 1.11 -26.63
N GLY A 531 0.05 0.16 -26.35
CA GLY A 531 -0.21 -1.00 -27.23
C GLY A 531 0.94 -2.01 -27.34
N MET A 532 1.67 -2.29 -26.25
CA MET A 532 2.77 -3.26 -26.30
C MET A 532 2.32 -4.67 -26.69
N VAL A 533 1.22 -5.15 -26.11
CA VAL A 533 0.75 -6.52 -26.37
C VAL A 533 0.26 -6.64 -27.83
N ASP A 534 -0.43 -5.62 -28.35
CA ASP A 534 -0.75 -5.53 -29.78
C ASP A 534 0.52 -5.63 -30.65
N ARG A 535 1.59 -4.89 -30.32
CA ARG A 535 2.88 -5.01 -31.03
C ARG A 535 3.46 -6.41 -30.95
N MET A 536 3.39 -7.07 -29.80
CA MET A 536 3.87 -8.45 -29.65
C MET A 536 3.17 -9.42 -30.61
N ILE A 537 1.88 -9.23 -30.85
CA ILE A 537 1.12 -10.00 -31.84
C ILE A 537 1.46 -9.60 -33.27
N LYS A 538 1.45 -8.30 -33.56
CA LYS A 538 1.72 -7.77 -34.90
C LYS A 538 3.08 -8.20 -35.43
N TYR A 539 4.08 -8.29 -34.55
CA TYR A 539 5.45 -8.68 -34.89
C TYR A 539 5.79 -10.10 -34.40
N TRP A 540 4.80 -10.96 -34.18
CA TRP A 540 4.95 -12.31 -33.63
C TRP A 540 6.01 -13.18 -34.32
N ASN A 541 6.21 -13.00 -35.63
CA ASN A 541 7.19 -13.78 -36.39
C ASN A 541 8.65 -13.42 -36.07
N LEU A 542 8.89 -12.32 -35.35
CA LEU A 542 10.21 -11.94 -34.86
C LEU A 542 10.48 -12.63 -33.51
N PRO A 543 11.63 -13.32 -33.32
CA PRO A 543 11.89 -14.14 -32.13
C PRO A 543 11.67 -13.42 -30.80
N SER A 544 12.07 -12.15 -30.70
CA SER A 544 12.02 -11.38 -29.46
C SER A 544 10.61 -10.97 -29.06
N TYR A 545 9.74 -10.71 -30.03
CA TYR A 545 8.31 -10.45 -29.80
C TYR A 545 7.55 -11.72 -29.44
N ASN A 546 7.85 -12.82 -30.14
CA ASN A 546 7.36 -14.15 -29.79
C ASN A 546 7.71 -14.52 -28.34
N GLN A 547 8.99 -14.38 -27.99
CA GLN A 547 9.50 -14.69 -26.66
C GLN A 547 8.81 -13.84 -25.59
N ALA A 548 8.67 -12.53 -25.82
CA ALA A 548 8.00 -11.65 -24.87
C ALA A 548 6.53 -12.06 -24.64
N TYR A 549 5.77 -12.33 -25.70
CA TYR A 549 4.38 -12.74 -25.51
C TYR A 549 4.26 -14.12 -24.85
N GLN A 550 5.17 -15.06 -25.13
CA GLN A 550 5.21 -16.35 -24.42
C GLN A 550 5.50 -16.17 -22.93
N LEU A 551 6.42 -15.25 -22.57
CA LEU A 551 6.69 -14.90 -21.18
C LEU A 551 5.45 -14.29 -20.50
N LEU A 552 4.75 -13.38 -21.18
CA LEU A 552 3.50 -12.82 -20.67
C LEU A 552 2.43 -13.90 -20.48
N GLY A 553 2.29 -14.79 -21.47
CA GLY A 553 1.38 -15.94 -21.41
C GLY A 553 1.73 -16.95 -20.32
N SER A 554 2.97 -16.99 -19.82
CA SER A 554 3.35 -17.86 -18.69
C SER A 554 2.70 -17.46 -17.36
N LEU A 555 2.13 -16.26 -17.29
CA LEU A 555 1.35 -15.77 -16.14
C LEU A 555 -0.17 -15.84 -16.38
N ALA A 556 -0.62 -16.31 -17.56
CA ALA A 556 -2.04 -16.55 -17.85
C ALA A 556 -2.57 -17.75 -17.04
N TYR A 557 -3.88 -17.79 -16.79
CA TYR A 557 -4.53 -18.87 -16.02
C TYR A 557 -5.83 -19.38 -16.67
#